data_AF-Q9K674-F1
#
_entry.id   AF-Q9K674-F1
#
_cell.length_a   1.000
_cell.length_b   1.000
_cell.length_c   1.000
_cell.angle_alpha   90.00
_cell.angle_beta   90.00
_cell.angle_gamma   90.00
#
_symmetry.space_group_name_H-M   'P 1'
#
loop_
_entity.id
_entity.type
_entity.pdbx_description
1 polymer ?
#
loop_
_entity_poly.entity_id
_entity_poly.type
_entity_poly.pdbx_seq_one_letter_code
_entity_poly.pdbx_strand_id
1 'polypeptide(L)'
;MKINDVSQKTGLPISTLRFYERKNLIPDTLLTRDVNNYRIYNEKVVDYLEDVKTLLSIGFTLNDLSTLNSQERTLTYEEKMKFVENKLKEIEHKRKKLEKSKKILSEILGGKAHFKTKC
;
A
#
# COMPACT_ATOMS: atom_id res chain seq x y z
N MET A 1 1.18 21.39 5.97
CA MET A 1 -0.22 21.18 5.57
C MET A 1 -1.05 20.68 6.75
N LYS A 2 -2.34 21.01 6.85
CA LYS A 2 -3.25 20.44 7.87
C LYS A 2 -3.89 19.14 7.37
N ILE A 3 -4.53 18.38 8.26
CA ILE A 3 -5.15 17.09 7.93
C ILE A 3 -6.22 17.19 6.83
N ASN A 4 -6.93 18.33 6.77
CA ASN A 4 -7.92 18.58 5.72
C ASN A 4 -7.26 18.68 4.34
N ASP A 5 -6.12 19.36 4.24
CA ASP A 5 -5.38 19.50 2.98
C ASP A 5 -4.88 18.14 2.50
N VAL A 6 -4.38 17.32 3.43
CA VAL A 6 -3.91 15.95 3.13
C VAL A 6 -5.08 15.09 2.65
N SER A 7 -6.24 15.19 3.32
CA SER A 7 -7.46 14.48 2.92
C SER A 7 -7.89 14.84 1.50
N GLN A 8 -7.87 16.13 1.14
CA GLN A 8 -8.20 16.57 -0.21
C GLN A 8 -7.18 16.09 -1.25
N LYS A 9 -5.88 16.17 -0.97
CA LYS A 9 -4.85 15.75 -1.92
C LYS A 9 -4.78 14.23 -2.14
N THR A 10 -5.02 13.43 -1.10
CA THR A 10 -4.94 11.95 -1.17
C THR A 10 -6.28 11.27 -1.46
N GLY A 11 -7.39 12.01 -1.34
CA GLY A 11 -8.75 11.47 -1.38
C GLY A 11 -9.09 10.57 -0.18
N LEU A 12 -8.23 10.49 0.83
CA LEU A 12 -8.47 9.68 2.03
C LEU A 12 -9.37 10.44 3.01
N PRO A 13 -10.40 9.79 3.59
CA PRO A 13 -11.17 10.39 4.67
C PRO A 13 -10.28 10.77 5.85
N ILE A 14 -10.62 11.86 6.53
CA ILE A 14 -9.92 12.32 7.75
C ILE A 14 -9.90 11.22 8.82
N SER A 15 -10.97 10.42 8.93
CA SER A 15 -11.03 9.26 9.84
C SER A 15 -9.97 8.21 9.51
N THR A 16 -9.70 7.94 8.23
CA THR A 16 -8.65 7.03 7.77
C THR A 16 -7.27 7.58 8.09
N LEU A 17 -7.03 8.87 7.84
CA LEU A 17 -5.76 9.51 8.20
C LEU A 17 -5.48 9.42 9.71
N ARG A 18 -6.48 9.74 10.55
CA ARG A 18 -6.38 9.58 12.01
C ARG A 18 -6.18 8.12 12.43
N PHE A 19 -6.77 7.18 11.70
CA PHE A 19 -6.56 5.76 11.96
C PHE A 19 -5.12 5.33 11.63
N TYR A 20 -4.55 5.81 10.52
CA TYR A 20 -3.15 5.56 10.17
C TYR A 20 -2.17 6.18 11.17
N GLU A 21 -2.46 7.39 11.68
CA GLU A 21 -1.70 7.98 12.79
C GLU A 21 -1.73 7.09 14.04
N ARG A 22 -2.91 6.64 14.47
CA ARG A 22 -3.04 5.77 15.66
C ARG A 22 -2.34 4.42 15.50
N LYS A 23 -2.11 3.98 14.26
CA LYS A 23 -1.38 2.75 13.93
C LYS A 23 0.11 2.98 13.72
N ASN A 24 0.63 4.18 14.02
CA ASN A 24 2.02 4.58 13.78
C ASN A 24 2.47 4.31 12.34
N LEU A 25 1.52 4.39 11.39
CA LEU A 25 1.79 4.16 9.98
C LEU A 25 2.35 5.42 9.35
N ILE A 26 1.94 6.61 9.80
CA ILE A 26 2.53 7.87 9.35
C ILE A 26 3.78 8.11 10.20
N PRO A 27 4.99 8.18 9.62
CA PRO A 27 6.20 8.46 10.37
C PRO A 27 6.14 9.82 11.06
N ASP A 28 6.65 9.89 12.30
CA ASP A 28 6.75 11.14 13.04
C ASP A 28 7.64 12.17 12.32
N THR A 29 8.56 11.74 11.47
CA THR A 29 9.39 12.63 10.64
C THR A 29 8.59 13.43 9.62
N LEU A 30 7.39 12.98 9.27
CA LEU A 30 6.45 13.68 8.38
C LEU A 30 5.43 14.52 9.15
N LEU A 31 5.51 14.54 10.47
CA LEU A 31 4.60 15.22 11.37
C LEU A 31 5.37 16.21 12.25
N THR A 32 4.89 17.45 12.31
CA THR A 32 5.42 18.49 13.20
C THR A 32 4.27 19.16 13.94
N ARG A 33 4.59 19.86 15.02
CA ARG A 33 3.64 20.70 15.75
C ARG A 33 4.00 22.16 15.52
N ASP A 34 3.00 22.98 15.20
CA ASP A 34 3.19 24.43 15.13
C ASP A 34 3.22 25.06 16.53
N VAL A 35 3.44 26.37 16.57
CA VAL A 35 3.46 27.19 17.79
C VAL A 35 2.15 27.14 18.59
N ASN A 36 1.04 26.80 17.93
CA ASN A 36 -0.29 26.65 18.53
C ASN A 36 -0.62 25.17 18.86
N ASN A 37 0.39 24.29 18.81
CA ASN A 37 0.28 22.86 19.08
C ASN A 37 -0.63 22.07 18.09
N TYR A 38 -0.91 22.62 16.91
CA TYR A 38 -1.59 21.92 15.82
C TYR A 38 -0.63 21.00 15.08
N ARG A 39 -1.14 19.85 14.62
CA ARG A 39 -0.40 18.92 13.75
C ARG A 39 -0.27 19.51 12.35
N ILE A 40 0.97 19.57 11.86
CA ILE A 40 1.33 19.99 10.53
C ILE A 40 2.05 18.84 9.84
N TYR A 41 1.49 18.39 8.72
CA TYR A 41 2.10 17.38 7.86
C TYR A 41 3.07 18.02 6.87
N ASN A 42 4.18 17.33 6.65
CA ASN A 42 5.08 17.59 5.54
C ASN A 42 4.39 17.26 4.21
N GLU A 43 4.72 17.96 3.13
CA GLU A 43 4.18 17.69 1.79
C GLU A 43 4.46 16.26 1.31
N LYS A 44 5.61 15.70 1.70
CA LYS A 44 6.00 14.30 1.43
C LYS A 44 5.04 13.27 2.00
N VAL A 45 4.13 13.65 2.91
CA VAL A 45 3.10 12.74 3.42
C VAL A 45 2.15 12.28 2.31
N VAL A 46 1.92 13.11 1.28
CA VAL A 46 1.00 12.77 0.19
C VAL A 46 1.57 11.60 -0.61
N ASP A 47 2.82 11.71 -1.02
CA ASP A 47 3.52 10.64 -1.76
C ASP A 47 3.58 9.35 -0.92
N TYR A 48 3.93 9.47 0.36
CA TYR A 48 3.95 8.34 1.30
C TYR A 48 2.59 7.64 1.40
N LEU A 49 1.50 8.39 1.46
CA LEU A 49 0.15 7.83 1.57
C LEU A 49 -0.32 7.18 0.26
N GLU A 50 0.12 7.67 -0.89
CA GLU A 50 -0.13 7.01 -2.18
C GLU A 50 0.66 5.69 -2.30
N ASP A 51 1.91 5.64 -1.80
CA ASP A 51 2.66 4.39 -1.71
C ASP A 51 1.95 3.37 -0.81
N VAL A 52 1.50 3.80 0.37
CA VAL A 52 0.70 2.97 1.30
C VAL A 52 -0.54 2.42 0.61
N LYS A 53 -1.29 3.26 -0.10
CA LYS A 53 -2.49 2.85 -0.84
C LYS A 53 -2.17 1.83 -1.93
N THR A 54 -1.08 2.04 -2.65
CA THR A 54 -0.59 1.11 -3.69
C THR A 54 -0.26 -0.24 -3.08
N LEU A 55 0.49 -0.29 -1.98
CA LEU A 55 0.84 -1.53 -1.30
C LEU A 55 -0.40 -2.26 -0.75
N LEU A 56 -1.33 -1.53 -0.14
CA LEU A 56 -2.60 -2.11 0.34
C LEU A 56 -3.40 -2.74 -0.83
N SER A 57 -3.43 -2.11 -2.00
CA SER A 57 -4.12 -2.64 -3.19
C SER A 57 -3.55 -3.97 -3.70
N ILE A 58 -2.26 -4.20 -3.47
CA ILE A 58 -1.52 -5.41 -3.89
C ILE A 58 -1.69 -6.54 -2.84
N GLY A 59 -2.31 -6.23 -1.69
CA GLY A 59 -2.61 -7.17 -0.62
C GLY A 59 -1.64 -7.11 0.55
N PHE A 60 -0.89 -6.02 0.72
CA PHE A 60 -0.28 -5.73 2.02
C PHE A 60 -1.38 -5.40 3.03
N THR A 61 -1.16 -5.81 4.27
CA THR A 61 -2.02 -5.38 5.38
C THR A 61 -1.45 -4.12 6.04
N LEU A 62 -2.29 -3.41 6.78
CA LEU A 62 -1.82 -2.28 7.59
C LEU A 62 -0.79 -2.71 8.65
N ASN A 63 -0.87 -3.94 9.13
CA ASN A 63 0.11 -4.52 10.03
C ASN A 63 1.44 -4.76 9.30
N ASP A 64 1.42 -5.27 8.06
CA ASP A 64 2.63 -5.44 7.25
C ASP A 64 3.38 -4.12 7.10
N LEU A 65 2.63 -3.05 6.79
CA LEU A 65 3.20 -1.71 6.63
C LEU A 65 3.68 -1.12 7.96
N SER A 66 2.96 -1.34 9.05
CA SER A 66 3.42 -0.90 10.36
C SER A 66 4.69 -1.65 10.78
N THR A 67 4.82 -2.94 10.47
CA THR A 67 6.04 -3.73 10.74
C THR A 67 7.25 -3.21 9.97
N LEU A 68 7.05 -2.76 8.72
CA LEU A 68 8.10 -2.10 7.94
C LEU A 68 8.50 -0.75 8.54
N ASN A 69 7.50 0.08 8.88
CA ASN A 69 7.70 1.43 9.41
C ASN A 69 8.17 1.47 10.87
N SER A 70 7.86 0.43 11.63
CA SER A 70 8.05 0.35 13.07
C SER A 70 9.50 0.68 13.47
N GLN A 71 9.61 1.71 14.31
CA GLN A 71 10.76 1.99 15.16
C GLN A 71 10.82 1.05 16.38
N GLU A 72 9.75 0.30 16.67
CA GLU A 72 9.80 -0.75 17.68
C GLU A 72 10.74 -1.85 17.19
N ARG A 73 11.80 -2.06 17.99
CA ARG A 73 12.95 -2.95 17.74
C ARG A 73 12.59 -4.44 17.81
N THR A 74 11.44 -4.85 17.29
CA THR A 74 11.01 -6.25 17.32
C THR A 74 11.60 -7.08 16.19
N LEU A 75 11.97 -6.45 15.07
CA LEU A 75 12.63 -7.13 13.95
C LEU A 75 13.98 -6.51 13.64
N THR A 76 14.97 -7.37 13.45
CA THR A 76 16.28 -7.02 12.91
C THR A 76 16.17 -6.53 11.46
N TYR A 77 17.19 -5.82 11.00
CA TYR A 77 17.27 -5.39 9.59
C TYR A 77 17.17 -6.58 8.62
N GLU A 78 17.80 -7.71 8.96
CA GLU A 78 17.77 -8.92 8.14
C GLU A 78 16.35 -9.50 8.03
N GLU A 79 15.60 -9.52 9.13
CA GLU A 79 14.21 -9.99 9.13
C GLU A 79 13.29 -9.08 8.31
N LYS A 80 13.49 -7.75 8.40
CA LYS A 80 12.78 -6.80 7.53
C LYS A 80 13.10 -7.05 6.06
N MET A 81 14.36 -7.29 5.71
CA MET A 81 14.76 -7.57 4.34
C MET A 81 14.14 -8.87 3.81
N LYS A 82 14.18 -9.96 4.60
CA LYS A 82 13.53 -11.23 4.27
C LYS A 82 12.01 -11.06 4.08
N PHE A 83 11.37 -10.25 4.91
CA PHE A 83 9.95 -9.96 4.78
C PHE A 83 9.65 -9.25 3.44
N VAL A 84 10.42 -8.23 3.08
CA VAL A 84 10.28 -7.52 1.80
C VAL A 84 10.53 -8.46 0.62
N GLU A 85 11.58 -9.29 0.66
CA GLU A 85 11.86 -10.28 -0.38
C GLU A 85 10.71 -11.28 -0.57
N ASN A 86 10.11 -11.76 0.52
CA ASN A 86 8.97 -12.66 0.46
C ASN A 86 7.75 -11.98 -0.17
N LYS A 87 7.47 -10.74 0.20
CA LYS A 87 6.39 -9.97 -0.43
C LYS A 87 6.63 -9.74 -1.92
N LEU A 88 7.87 -9.47 -2.32
CA LEU A 88 8.22 -9.32 -3.74
C LEU A 88 7.98 -10.64 -4.51
N LYS A 89 8.34 -11.79 -3.93
CA LYS A 89 8.03 -13.11 -4.51
C LYS A 89 6.53 -13.35 -4.64
N GLU A 90 5.73 -12.96 -3.65
CA GLU A 90 4.26 -13.06 -3.72
C GLU A 90 3.68 -12.20 -4.85
N ILE A 91 4.19 -10.98 -5.04
CA ILE A 91 3.80 -10.10 -6.14
C ILE A 91 4.10 -10.74 -7.48
N GLU A 92 5.32 -11.26 -7.67
CA GLU A 92 5.71 -11.93 -8.91
C GLU A 92 4.86 -13.17 -9.20
N HIS A 93 4.50 -13.93 -8.17
CA HIS A 93 3.59 -15.06 -8.32
C HIS A 93 2.19 -14.62 -8.77
N LYS A 94 1.63 -13.56 -8.15
CA LYS A 94 0.35 -12.96 -8.55
C LYS A 94 0.40 -12.45 -9.99
N ARG A 95 1.48 -11.76 -10.38
CA ARG A 95 1.70 -11.26 -11.75
C ARG A 95 1.67 -12.39 -12.77
N LYS A 96 2.42 -13.48 -12.54
CA LYS A 96 2.42 -14.66 -13.43
C LYS A 96 1.03 -15.28 -13.57
N LYS A 97 0.27 -15.36 -12.47
CA LYS A 97 -1.11 -15.88 -12.49
C LYS A 97 -2.04 -14.98 -13.32
N LEU A 98 -1.96 -13.67 -13.13
CA LEU A 98 -2.74 -12.69 -13.88
C LEU A 98 -2.41 -12.73 -15.38
N GLU A 99 -1.12 -12.82 -15.75
CA GLU A 99 -0.71 -12.95 -17.15
C GLU A 99 -1.23 -14.25 -17.78
N LYS A 100 -1.18 -15.37 -17.04
CA LYS A 100 -1.78 -16.63 -17.50
C LYS A 100 -3.28 -16.48 -17.74
N SER A 101 -4.00 -15.88 -16.79
CA SER A 101 -5.44 -15.61 -16.94
C SER A 101 -5.74 -14.71 -18.13
N LYS A 102 -4.97 -13.64 -18.32
CA LYS A 102 -5.09 -12.73 -19.47
C LYS A 102 -4.88 -13.47 -20.79
N LYS A 103 -3.85 -14.33 -20.88
CA LYS A 103 -3.60 -15.15 -22.06
C LYS A 103 -4.78 -16.07 -22.39
N ILE A 104 -5.32 -16.76 -21.38
CA ILE A 104 -6.51 -17.62 -21.56
C ILE A 104 -7.69 -16.81 -22.09
N LEU A 105 -7.99 -15.65 -21.49
CA LEU A 105 -9.09 -14.78 -21.94
C LEU A 105 -8.86 -14.27 -23.37
N SER A 106 -7.63 -13.90 -23.74
CA SER A 106 -7.29 -13.51 -25.11
C SER A 106 -7.44 -14.66 -26.10
N GLU A 107 -7.12 -15.90 -25.72
CA GLU A 107 -7.33 -17.08 -26.55
C GLU A 107 -8.83 -17.40 -26.75
N ILE A 108 -9.66 -17.13 -25.73
CA ILE A 108 -11.12 -17.22 -25.84
C ILE A 108 -11.64 -16.19 -26.85
N LEU A 109 -11.22 -14.92 -26.75
CA LEU A 109 -11.61 -13.88 -27.71
C LEU A 109 -11.14 -14.21 -29.14
N GLY A 110 -9.98 -14.85 -29.27
CA GLY A 110 -9.45 -15.30 -30.56
C GLY A 110 -10.05 -16.60 -31.10
N GLY A 111 -11.04 -17.19 -30.44
CA GLY A 111 -11.70 -18.44 -30.85
C GLY A 111 -10.84 -19.69 -30.79
N LYS A 112 -9.69 -19.65 -30.08
CA LYS A 112 -8.71 -20.75 -30.01
C LYS A 112 -8.79 -21.56 -28.71
N ALA A 113 -9.56 -21.11 -27.73
CA ALA A 113 -9.68 -21.78 -26.44
C ALA A 113 -10.72 -22.91 -26.46
N HIS A 114 -10.44 -24.01 -25.75
CA HIS A 114 -11.31 -25.19 -25.57
C HIS A 114 -12.62 -24.93 -24.81
N PHE A 115 -12.93 -23.68 -24.46
CA PHE A 115 -14.27 -23.30 -23.99
C PHE A 115 -15.21 -23.32 -25.20
N LYS A 116 -15.69 -24.52 -25.56
CA LYS A 116 -16.80 -24.69 -26.50
C LYS A 116 -18.00 -23.90 -25.99
N THR A 117 -18.12 -22.64 -26.40
CA THR A 117 -19.41 -21.96 -26.42
C THR A 117 -20.16 -22.55 -27.60
N LYS A 118 -20.84 -23.66 -27.35
CA LYS A 118 -22.05 -23.99 -28.11
C LYS A 118 -23.06 -22.89 -27.76
N CYS A 119 -23.10 -21.86 -28.60
CA CYS A 119 -24.38 -21.21 -28.87
C CYS A 119 -25.16 -22.11 -29.82
#